data_AF-A0A9P5ZRQ1-F1
#
_entry.id   AF-A0A9P5ZRQ1-F1
#
_cell.length_a   1.000
_cell.length_b   1.000
_cell.length_c   1.000
_cell.angle_alpha   90.00
_cell.angle_beta   90.00
_cell.angle_gamma   90.00
#
_symmetry.space_group_name_H-M   'P 1'
#
loop_
_entity.id
_entity.type
_entity.pdbx_description
1 polymer ?
#
loop_
_entity_poly.entity_id
_entity_poly.type
_entity_poly.pdbx_seq_one_letter_code
_entity_poly.pdbx_strand_id
1 'polypeptide(L)'
;RAFSAAGTDHFYTTSNVEITRAAGYKSEGNVGRIYPNQVQQTTPLYRLYSAWGINHFYTTNAQERDTYVAYYGYVSEGVAGYVFPWQICNSVPLYRLYNQVVQDHLFTTNYNEIQAVQRLGFAYQGIAGYVVA
;
A
#
# COMPACT_ATOMS: atom_id res chain seq x y z
N ARG A 1 4.72 -7.90 0.31
CA ARG A 1 5.05 -6.70 1.12
C ARG A 1 6.41 -6.91 1.75
N ALA A 2 7.12 -5.83 2.05
CA ALA A 2 8.35 -5.90 2.82
C ALA A 2 8.45 -4.70 3.75
N PHE A 3 9.14 -4.89 4.87
CA PHE A 3 9.26 -3.91 5.94
C PHE A 3 10.72 -3.53 6.19
N SER A 4 11.00 -2.24 6.37
CA SER A 4 12.29 -1.74 6.86
C SER A 4 12.15 -1.20 8.27
N ALA A 5 12.82 -1.82 9.23
CA ALA A 5 12.87 -1.33 10.61
C ALA A 5 13.69 -0.03 10.77
N ALA A 6 14.63 0.23 9.84
CA ALA A 6 15.44 1.44 9.87
C ALA A 6 14.68 2.66 9.35
N GLY A 7 13.88 2.49 8.28
CA GLY A 7 13.00 3.54 7.75
C GLY A 7 11.64 3.61 8.44
N THR A 8 11.25 2.56 9.16
CA THR A 8 9.88 2.32 9.63
C THR A 8 8.86 2.44 8.50
N ASP A 9 9.09 1.67 7.44
CA ASP A 9 8.31 1.74 6.19
C ASP A 9 7.89 0.36 5.70
N HIS A 10 6.62 0.25 5.31
CA HIS A 10 6.13 -0.87 4.52
C HIS A 10 6.00 -0.48 3.05
N PHE A 11 6.65 -1.26 2.18
CA PHE A 11 6.40 -1.18 0.75
C PHE A 11 5.83 -2.48 0.16
N TYR A 12 5.14 -2.28 -0.96
CA TYR A 12 4.35 -3.26 -1.68
C TYR A 12 4.74 -3.24 -3.15
N THR A 13 4.93 -4.43 -3.71
CA THR A 13 5.30 -4.60 -5.10
C THR A 13 4.76 -5.91 -5.66
N THR A 14 4.47 -5.91 -6.96
CA THR A 14 4.18 -7.09 -7.77
C THR A 14 5.46 -7.71 -8.37
N SER A 15 6.60 -7.03 -8.26
CA SER A 15 7.88 -7.43 -8.82
C SER A 15 8.72 -8.21 -7.82
N ASN A 16 8.96 -9.49 -8.12
CA ASN A 16 9.91 -10.31 -7.37
C ASN A 16 11.34 -9.74 -7.41
N VAL A 17 11.70 -9.04 -8.49
CA VAL A 17 13.03 -8.43 -8.61
C VAL A 17 13.15 -7.23 -7.67
N GLU A 18 12.12 -6.39 -7.59
CA GLU A 18 12.12 -5.21 -6.72
C GLU A 18 12.20 -5.64 -5.24
N ILE A 19 11.38 -6.61 -4.83
CA ILE A 19 11.37 -7.05 -3.43
C ILE A 19 12.69 -7.70 -3.01
N THR A 20 13.34 -8.47 -3.88
CA THR A 20 14.63 -9.10 -3.56
C THR A 20 15.79 -8.11 -3.56
N ARG A 21 15.70 -7.01 -4.31
CA ARG A 21 16.75 -5.99 -4.40
C ARG A 21 16.58 -4.82 -3.44
N ALA A 22 15.46 -4.76 -2.71
CA ALA A 22 15.20 -3.70 -1.74
C ALA A 22 16.12 -3.82 -0.52
N ALA A 23 17.26 -3.10 -0.55
CA ALA A 23 18.24 -3.11 0.51
C ALA A 23 17.62 -2.60 1.83
N GLY A 24 17.84 -3.33 2.93
CA GLY A 24 17.31 -2.95 4.25
C GLY A 24 15.84 -3.31 4.48
N TYR A 25 15.17 -3.94 3.51
CA TYR A 25 13.81 -4.45 3.66
C TYR A 25 13.80 -5.96 3.85
N LYS A 26 12.89 -6.44 4.70
CA LYS A 26 12.61 -7.87 4.89
C LYS A 26 11.25 -8.20 4.32
N SER A 27 11.18 -9.19 3.44
CA SER A 27 9.91 -9.68 2.92
C SER A 27 9.06 -10.26 4.05
N GLU A 28 7.79 -9.87 4.10
CA GLU A 28 6.82 -10.38 5.07
C GLU A 28 5.69 -11.19 4.38
N GLY A 29 5.91 -11.56 3.11
CA GLY A 29 4.99 -12.39 2.35
C GLY A 29 3.97 -11.62 1.51
N ASN A 30 3.03 -12.39 0.93
CA ASN A 30 2.02 -11.89 0.01
C ASN A 30 0.79 -11.39 0.76
N VAL A 31 0.33 -10.20 0.38
CA VAL A 31 -0.88 -9.59 0.95
C VAL A 31 -2.11 -9.86 0.08
N GLY A 32 -1.91 -9.96 -1.23
CA GLY A 32 -2.93 -10.19 -2.23
C GLY A 32 -2.36 -9.95 -3.62
N ARG A 33 -3.20 -10.15 -4.63
CA ARG A 33 -2.84 -10.00 -6.05
C ARG A 33 -3.63 -8.86 -6.67
N ILE A 34 -2.92 -8.01 -7.39
CA ILE A 34 -3.47 -6.89 -8.17
C ILE A 34 -3.15 -7.13 -9.65
N TYR A 35 -3.88 -6.47 -10.55
CA TYR A 35 -3.57 -6.55 -11.98
C TYR A 35 -2.40 -5.62 -12.32
N PRO A 36 -1.40 -6.07 -13.11
CA PRO A 36 -0.30 -5.20 -13.53
C PRO A 36 -0.71 -4.20 -14.61
N ASN A 37 -1.78 -4.51 -15.36
CA ASN A 37 -2.34 -3.67 -16.41
C ASN A 37 -3.81 -3.38 -16.13
N GLN A 38 -4.33 -2.28 -16.68
CA GLN A 38 -5.73 -1.91 -16.51
C GLN A 38 -6.63 -2.98 -17.12
N VAL A 39 -7.57 -3.48 -16.32
CA VAL A 39 -8.66 -4.35 -16.77
C VAL A 39 -10.01 -3.69 -16.50
N GLN A 40 -11.06 -4.19 -17.13
CA GLN A 40 -12.41 -3.62 -16.99
C GLN A 40 -12.80 -3.51 -15.50
N GLN A 41 -13.40 -2.37 -15.13
CA GLN A 41 -13.87 -2.06 -13.78
C GLN A 41 -12.78 -2.02 -12.69
N THR A 42 -11.51 -1.89 -13.05
CA THR A 42 -10.44 -1.61 -12.08
C THR A 42 -10.04 -0.14 -12.07
N THR A 43 -9.54 0.31 -10.93
CA THR A 43 -8.98 1.64 -10.71
C THR A 43 -7.48 1.52 -10.41
N PRO A 44 -6.64 2.48 -10.86
CA PRO A 44 -5.23 2.48 -10.52
C PRO A 44 -4.98 2.61 -9.02
N LEU A 45 -4.01 1.86 -8.53
CA LEU A 45 -3.36 2.05 -7.23
C LEU A 45 -2.04 2.77 -7.48
N TYR A 46 -1.99 4.05 -7.14
CA TYR A 46 -0.79 4.87 -7.26
C TYR A 46 0.20 4.55 -6.14
N ARG A 47 1.48 4.54 -6.48
CA ARG A 47 2.59 4.48 -5.52
C ARG A 47 3.35 5.80 -5.52
N LEU A 48 3.68 6.28 -4.34
CA LEU A 48 4.46 7.48 -4.12
C LEU A 48 5.57 7.18 -3.11
N TYR A 49 6.68 7.89 -3.23
CA TYR A 49 7.80 7.77 -2.31
C TYR A 49 8.25 9.14 -1.80
N SER A 50 8.51 9.24 -0.50
CA SER A 50 9.18 10.40 0.10
C SER A 50 10.58 10.02 0.55
N ALA A 51 11.61 10.61 -0.07
CA ALA A 51 13.01 10.41 0.33
C ALA A 51 13.33 11.06 1.69
N TRP A 52 12.57 12.08 2.08
CA TRP A 52 12.76 12.76 3.37
C TRP A 52 12.28 11.90 4.54
N GLY A 53 11.12 11.27 4.40
CA GLY A 53 10.56 10.37 5.42
C GLY A 53 10.95 8.90 5.25
N ILE A 54 11.61 8.53 4.14
CA ILE A 54 11.86 7.14 3.70
C ILE A 54 10.56 6.33 3.79
N ASN A 55 9.52 6.77 3.07
CA ASN A 55 8.17 6.25 3.23
C ASN A 55 7.48 6.05 1.87
N HIS A 56 6.88 4.88 1.68
CA HIS A 56 6.02 4.59 0.55
C HIS A 56 4.54 4.80 0.90
N PHE A 57 3.86 5.53 0.03
CA PHE A 57 2.43 5.80 0.15
C PHE A 57 1.67 5.23 -1.04
N TYR A 58 0.50 4.64 -0.77
CA TYR A 58 -0.36 4.05 -1.79
C TYR A 58 -1.77 4.58 -1.71
N THR A 59 -2.35 4.95 -2.85
CA THR A 59 -3.72 5.45 -2.91
C THR A 59 -4.39 5.16 -4.24
N THR A 60 -5.71 4.93 -4.22
CA THR A 60 -6.55 4.90 -5.42
C THR A 60 -7.13 6.27 -5.76
N ASN A 61 -6.95 7.27 -4.89
CA ASN A 61 -7.44 8.62 -5.08
C ASN A 61 -6.38 9.50 -5.78
N ALA A 62 -6.65 9.88 -7.03
CA ALA A 62 -5.76 10.73 -7.81
C ALA A 62 -5.55 12.11 -7.17
N GLN A 63 -6.58 12.69 -6.55
CA GLN A 63 -6.45 13.98 -5.85
C GLN A 63 -5.56 13.86 -4.61
N GLU A 64 -5.63 12.73 -3.88
CA GLU A 64 -4.74 12.46 -2.74
C GLU A 64 -3.29 12.38 -3.25
N ARG A 65 -3.01 11.57 -4.29
CA ARG A 65 -1.70 11.53 -4.95
C ARG A 65 -1.20 12.94 -5.31
N ASP A 66 -2.01 13.72 -6.01
CA ASP A 66 -1.62 15.05 -6.52
C ASP A 66 -1.33 16.02 -5.38
N THR A 67 -2.08 15.94 -4.28
CA THR A 67 -1.84 16.73 -3.08
C THR A 67 -0.51 16.37 -2.44
N TYR A 68 -0.18 15.07 -2.30
CA TYR A 68 1.09 14.61 -1.73
C TYR A 68 2.30 15.00 -2.57
N VAL A 69 2.16 14.97 -3.90
CA VAL A 69 3.20 15.43 -4.82
C VAL A 69 3.40 16.95 -4.73
N ALA A 70 2.31 17.72 -4.75
CA ALA A 70 2.39 19.18 -4.82
C ALA A 70 2.85 19.81 -3.50
N TYR A 71 2.45 19.25 -2.35
CA TYR A 71 2.55 19.94 -1.06
C TYR A 71 3.36 19.21 0.00
N TYR A 72 3.62 17.90 -0.16
CA TYR A 72 4.23 17.08 0.89
C TYR A 72 5.55 16.42 0.47
N GLY A 73 6.10 16.79 -0.69
CA GLY A 73 7.44 16.38 -1.14
C GLY A 73 7.53 14.91 -1.58
N TYR A 74 6.40 14.27 -1.85
CA TYR A 74 6.38 12.93 -2.41
C TYR A 74 6.66 12.98 -3.92
N VAL A 75 7.36 11.97 -4.42
CA VAL A 75 7.52 11.71 -5.85
C VAL A 75 6.55 10.60 -6.23
N SER A 76 5.77 10.80 -7.30
CA SER A 76 4.95 9.71 -7.84
C SER A 76 5.85 8.71 -8.56
N GLU A 77 5.73 7.44 -8.18
CA GLU A 77 6.39 6.31 -8.83
C GLU A 77 5.48 5.64 -9.87
N GLY A 78 4.34 6.25 -10.17
CA GLY A 78 3.35 5.76 -11.13
C GLY A 78 2.31 4.83 -10.53
N VAL A 79 1.78 3.95 -11.38
CA VAL A 79 0.74 2.97 -11.03
C VAL A 79 1.43 1.67 -10.60
N ALA A 80 1.27 1.28 -9.34
CA ALA A 80 1.77 -0.01 -8.84
C ALA A 80 0.97 -1.21 -9.36
N GLY A 81 -0.29 -0.96 -9.73
CA GLY A 81 -1.19 -1.90 -10.37
C GLY A 81 -2.64 -1.44 -10.26
N TYR A 82 -3.58 -2.35 -10.48
CA TYR A 82 -4.99 -2.04 -10.58
C TYR A 82 -5.81 -2.95 -9.67
N VAL A 83 -6.72 -2.34 -8.92
CA VAL A 83 -7.60 -2.98 -7.92
C VAL A 83 -9.06 -2.73 -8.26
N PHE A 84 -9.97 -3.55 -7.75
CA PHE A 84 -11.39 -3.27 -7.90
C PHE A 84 -11.83 -2.21 -6.86
N PRO A 85 -12.58 -1.17 -7.27
CA PRO A 85 -13.12 -0.17 -6.35
C PRO A 85 -14.32 -0.68 -5.52
N TRP A 86 -14.91 -1.81 -5.89
CA TRP A 86 -15.99 -2.48 -5.17
C TRP A 86 -15.78 -3.99 -5.13
N GLN A 87 -16.43 -4.66 -4.17
CA GLN A 87 -16.37 -6.11 -4.02
C GLN A 87 -16.92 -6.80 -5.28
N ILE A 88 -16.17 -7.76 -5.82
CA ILE A 88 -16.62 -8.67 -6.86
C ILE A 88 -16.55 -10.13 -6.37
N CYS A 89 -17.04 -11.07 -7.18
CA CYS A 89 -16.89 -12.49 -6.91
C CYS A 89 -15.40 -12.86 -6.79
N ASN A 90 -15.04 -13.61 -5.75
CA ASN A 90 -13.67 -14.05 -5.45
C ASN A 90 -12.62 -12.96 -5.16
N SER A 91 -13.03 -11.71 -4.91
CA SER A 91 -12.12 -10.71 -4.33
C SER A 91 -12.20 -10.68 -2.81
N VAL A 92 -11.20 -10.07 -2.17
CA VAL A 92 -11.17 -9.76 -0.75
C VAL A 92 -10.82 -8.28 -0.56
N PRO A 93 -11.29 -7.63 0.52
CA PRO A 93 -10.94 -6.24 0.80
C PRO A 93 -9.44 -6.10 1.13
N LEU A 94 -8.82 -5.07 0.55
CA LEU A 94 -7.51 -4.56 0.94
C LEU A 94 -7.73 -3.39 1.91
N TYR A 95 -7.49 -3.65 3.19
CA TYR A 95 -7.66 -2.68 4.25
C TYR A 95 -6.46 -1.73 4.32
N ARG A 96 -6.71 -0.44 4.55
CA ARG A 96 -5.70 0.60 4.77
C ARG A 96 -5.71 1.02 6.24
N LEU A 97 -4.53 1.06 6.84
CA LEU A 97 -4.31 1.61 8.17
C LEU A 97 -3.14 2.59 8.15
N TYR A 98 -3.14 3.52 9.10
CA TYR A 98 -2.10 4.53 9.23
C TYR A 98 -1.71 4.74 10.68
N ASN A 99 -0.40 4.80 10.95
CA ASN A 99 0.11 5.20 12.26
C ASN A 99 0.78 6.57 12.16
N GLN A 100 0.17 7.58 12.78
CA GLN A 100 0.66 8.95 12.74
C GLN A 100 1.98 9.17 13.48
N VAL A 101 2.30 8.34 14.47
CA VAL A 101 3.52 8.48 15.28
C VAL A 101 4.75 8.05 14.48
N VAL A 102 4.66 6.90 13.81
CA VAL A 102 5.75 6.39 12.95
C VAL A 102 5.61 6.80 11.49
N GLN A 103 4.51 7.49 11.15
CA GLN A 103 4.18 7.98 9.81
C GLN A 103 4.12 6.90 8.73
N ASP A 104 3.63 5.71 9.03
CA ASP A 104 3.63 4.56 8.12
C ASP A 104 2.22 4.07 7.78
N HIS A 105 2.05 3.59 6.54
CA HIS A 105 0.80 2.97 6.08
C HIS A 105 0.95 1.45 6.00
N LEU A 106 -0.04 0.75 6.55
CA LEU A 106 -0.13 -0.70 6.45
C LEU A 106 -1.36 -1.08 5.63
N PHE A 107 -1.11 -1.90 4.61
CA PHE A 107 -2.14 -2.56 3.80
C PHE A 107 -2.16 -4.06 4.08
N THR A 108 -3.36 -4.59 4.34
CA THR A 108 -3.57 -6.01 4.63
C THR A 108 -4.91 -6.51 4.13
N THR A 109 -5.00 -7.81 3.83
CA THR A 109 -6.26 -8.54 3.61
C THR A 109 -6.64 -9.38 4.84
N ASN A 110 -5.75 -9.47 5.83
CA ASN A 110 -5.94 -10.28 7.03
C ASN A 110 -6.64 -9.45 8.12
N TYR A 111 -7.89 -9.78 8.39
CA TYR A 111 -8.68 -9.09 9.42
C TYR A 111 -8.07 -9.21 10.83
N ASN A 112 -7.40 -10.31 11.17
CA ASN A 112 -6.75 -10.46 12.47
C ASN A 112 -5.53 -9.55 12.61
N GLU A 113 -4.83 -9.24 11.50
CA GLU A 113 -3.71 -8.30 11.51
C GLU A 113 -4.19 -6.89 11.86
N ILE A 114 -5.33 -6.45 11.31
CA ILE A 114 -5.96 -5.16 11.66
C ILE A 114 -6.08 -5.03 13.19
N GLN A 115 -6.67 -6.04 13.84
CA GLN A 115 -6.88 -6.03 15.29
C GLN A 115 -5.57 -6.00 16.06
N ALA A 116 -4.52 -6.67 15.56
CA ALA A 116 -3.20 -6.66 16.17
C ALA A 116 -2.53 -5.28 16.04
N VAL A 117 -2.49 -4.70 14.84
CA VAL A 117 -1.79 -3.44 14.58
C VAL A 117 -2.53 -2.22 15.14
N GLN A 118 -3.84 -2.30 15.33
CA GLN A 118 -4.59 -1.27 16.06
C GLN A 118 -4.08 -1.12 17.50
N ARG A 119 -3.68 -2.21 18.16
CA ARG A 119 -3.04 -2.15 19.50
C ARG A 119 -1.64 -1.52 19.46
N LEU A 120 -1.04 -1.42 18.26
CA LEU A 120 0.26 -0.79 18.00
C LEU A 120 0.11 0.66 17.50
N GLY A 121 -1.09 1.22 17.51
CA GLY A 121 -1.35 2.62 17.14
C GLY A 121 -1.72 2.85 15.67
N PHE A 122 -1.88 1.80 14.86
CA PHE A 122 -2.40 1.95 13.49
C PHE A 122 -3.90 2.20 13.50
N ALA A 123 -4.33 3.39 13.08
CA ALA A 123 -5.73 3.73 12.91
C ALA A 123 -6.27 3.15 11.60
N TYR A 124 -7.43 2.48 11.67
CA TYR A 124 -8.12 1.96 10.49
C TYR A 124 -8.67 3.11 9.63
N GLN A 125 -8.35 3.12 8.35
CA GLN A 125 -8.75 4.16 7.40
C GLN A 125 -9.74 3.67 6.32
N GLY A 126 -10.19 2.42 6.41
CA GLY A 126 -11.17 1.87 5.47
C GLY A 126 -10.58 0.86 4.49
N ILE A 127 -11.32 0.63 3.40
CA ILE A 127 -10.96 -0.27 2.32
C ILE A 127 -10.34 0.57 1.20
N ALA A 128 -9.08 0.28 0.84
CA ALA A 128 -8.39 0.94 -0.28
C ALA A 128 -8.84 0.41 -1.64
N GLY A 129 -9.32 -0.83 -1.68
CA GLY A 129 -9.83 -1.51 -2.86
C GLY A 129 -10.05 -2.99 -2.57
N TYR A 130 -10.35 -3.76 -3.60
CA TYR A 130 -10.55 -5.21 -3.53
C TYR A 130 -9.57 -5.91 -4.46
N VAL A 131 -8.94 -6.95 -3.93
CA VAL A 131 -7.84 -7.70 -4.56
C VAL A 131 -8.19 -9.18 -4.64
N VAL A 132 -7.51 -9.92 -5.51
CA VAL A 132 -7.68 -11.38 -5.57
C VAL A 132 -6.74 -12.01 -4.53
N ALA A 133 -7.23 -13.00 -3.79
CA ALA A 133 -6.44 -13.75 -2.81
C ALA A 133 -5.36 -14.62 -3.50
#